data_AF-A0A5B0P627-F1
#
_entry.id   AF-A0A5B0P627-F1
#
_cell.length_a   1.000
_cell.length_b   1.000
_cell.length_c   1.000
_cell.angle_alpha   90.00
_cell.angle_beta   90.00
_cell.angle_gamma   90.00
#
_symmetry.space_group_name_H-M   'P 1'
#
loop_
_entity.id
_entity.type
_entity.pdbx_description
1 polymer ?
#
loop_
_entity_poly.entity_id
_entity_poly.type
_entity_poly.pdbx_seq_one_letter_code
_entity_poly.pdbx_strand_id
1 'polypeptide(L)'
;MQHRLAALIGGSLASEVILGTFHGMCVTCRCWFLFSKFIPLQGLLIYIDYGCIITVLRKHGSKIGLRPNWVICDRDQQLQYGKSALNDPQFSEQVQDQSIKPKTVVEAISKAKSQGYSPEEMLRQAETSYQKLMAALYREKLFRSHPTIIAHIQHVLIDEFQDTNTVQYEIMRLLAHRGAVTVVGDPDQGIYGFRYAQAINLEKMTKGCLLEENYRSSSSILKASLAVVQQDNERIDKNLYTSHPRVSSPMVRPFSNPIEEAAFIAQEIHRLVAHTGGQLDYNDFCILMRYNALSRNLETALKTARIPVRMIGAQKFFERVEVRDILAYLQLADNPTFSPAFERVINTPRRKLG
;
A
#
# COMPACT_ATOMS: atom_id res chain seq x y z
N MET A 1 -15.14 -8.24 6.02
CA MET A 1 -15.07 -8.88 4.68
C MET A 1 -15.41 -10.36 4.77
N GLN A 2 -14.71 -11.16 5.58
CA GLN A 2 -15.05 -12.58 5.83
C GLN A 2 -16.53 -12.83 6.18
N HIS A 3 -17.16 -11.99 7.02
CA HIS A 3 -18.60 -12.13 7.30
C HIS A 3 -19.51 -11.96 6.06
N ARG A 4 -19.17 -11.05 5.14
CA ARG A 4 -19.90 -10.89 3.87
C ARG A 4 -19.62 -12.05 2.92
N LEU A 5 -18.40 -12.56 2.93
CA LEU A 5 -17.99 -13.75 2.19
C LEU A 5 -18.80 -14.97 2.64
N ALA A 6 -18.85 -15.21 3.95
CA ALA A 6 -19.58 -16.30 4.57
C ALA A 6 -21.07 -16.23 4.27
N ALA A 7 -21.65 -15.03 4.19
CA ALA A 7 -23.04 -14.83 3.80
C ALA A 7 -23.32 -15.19 2.33
N LEU A 8 -22.31 -15.18 1.46
CA LEU A 8 -22.46 -15.42 0.02
C LEU A 8 -22.12 -16.86 -0.40
N ILE A 9 -21.06 -17.44 0.16
CA ILE A 9 -20.54 -18.76 -0.23
C ILE A 9 -20.59 -19.80 0.90
N GLY A 10 -21.19 -19.44 2.04
CA GLY A 10 -21.25 -20.29 3.23
C GLY A 10 -20.01 -20.17 4.10
N GLY A 11 -20.19 -20.37 5.42
CA GLY A 11 -19.12 -20.19 6.41
C GLY A 11 -17.94 -21.16 6.28
N SER A 12 -18.20 -22.41 5.88
CA SER A 12 -17.14 -23.41 5.67
C SER A 12 -16.20 -22.98 4.54
N LEU A 13 -16.76 -22.69 3.37
CA LEU A 13 -16.00 -22.26 2.21
C LEU A 13 -15.28 -20.93 2.46
N ALA A 14 -15.94 -19.99 3.14
CA ALA A 14 -15.35 -18.71 3.48
C ALA A 14 -14.17 -18.82 4.46
N SER A 15 -14.13 -19.84 5.30
CA SER A 15 -13.01 -20.10 6.21
C SER A 15 -11.75 -20.60 5.49
N GLU A 16 -11.92 -21.18 4.30
CA GLU A 16 -10.82 -21.59 3.44
C GLU A 16 -10.27 -20.43 2.61
N VAL A 17 -10.87 -19.24 2.63
CA VAL A 17 -10.44 -18.08 1.83
C VAL A 17 -9.54 -17.15 2.65
N ILE A 18 -8.32 -16.90 2.16
CA ILE A 18 -7.36 -15.93 2.69
C ILE A 18 -7.52 -14.59 1.94
N LEU A 19 -7.81 -13.52 2.68
CA LEU A 19 -8.07 -12.18 2.11
C LEU A 19 -6.96 -11.18 2.53
N GLY A 20 -6.29 -10.48 1.58
CA GLY A 20 -5.36 -9.37 1.83
C GLY A 20 -5.19 -8.37 0.67
N THR A 21 -5.29 -7.05 0.92
CA THR A 21 -5.19 -5.96 -0.08
C THR A 21 -3.74 -5.45 -0.24
N PHE A 22 -3.22 -5.19 -1.46
CA PHE A 22 -1.84 -4.69 -1.64
C PHE A 22 -1.54 -3.36 -0.92
N HIS A 23 -2.56 -2.52 -0.73
CA HIS A 23 -2.49 -1.32 0.10
C HIS A 23 -3.45 -1.46 1.28
N GLY A 24 -2.94 -1.32 2.51
CA GLY A 24 -3.72 -1.40 3.76
C GLY A 24 -4.83 -0.32 3.92
N MET A 25 -5.21 0.35 2.84
CA MET A 25 -6.31 1.31 2.75
C MET A 25 -7.42 0.93 1.77
N CYS A 26 -7.33 -0.15 0.98
CA CYS A 26 -8.48 -0.64 0.21
C CYS A 26 -9.41 -1.51 1.08
N VAL A 27 -9.73 -1.04 2.29
CA VAL A 27 -10.93 -1.49 2.98
C VAL A 27 -12.08 -0.74 2.35
N THR A 28 -12.56 -1.24 1.21
CA THR A 28 -13.96 -1.21 0.70
C THR A 28 -13.94 -1.33 -0.83
N CYS A 29 -13.92 -2.53 -1.38
CA CYS A 29 -14.38 -2.74 -2.76
C CYS A 29 -15.37 -3.90 -2.87
N ARG A 30 -16.55 -3.52 -3.37
CA ARG A 30 -17.67 -4.31 -3.86
C ARG A 30 -17.29 -4.84 -5.25
N CYS A 31 -17.01 -6.13 -5.41
CA CYS A 31 -16.99 -6.80 -6.73
C CYS A 31 -17.33 -8.31 -6.65
N TRP A 32 -18.02 -8.75 -5.60
CA TRP A 32 -18.23 -10.19 -5.34
C TRP A 32 -19.55 -10.75 -5.89
N PHE A 33 -20.44 -9.90 -6.39
CA PHE A 33 -21.80 -10.32 -6.80
C PHE A 33 -21.83 -11.07 -8.15
N LEU A 34 -20.83 -10.90 -9.01
CA LEU A 34 -20.84 -11.45 -10.38
C LEU A 34 -20.04 -12.76 -10.53
N PHE A 35 -18.94 -12.95 -9.80
CA PHE A 35 -18.04 -14.08 -10.04
C PHE A 35 -18.46 -15.40 -9.36
N SER A 36 -19.19 -15.35 -8.23
CA SER A 36 -19.56 -16.56 -7.47
C SER A 36 -20.57 -17.47 -8.20
N LYS A 37 -21.31 -16.95 -9.19
CA LYS A 37 -22.25 -17.75 -9.99
C LYS A 37 -21.57 -18.59 -11.09
N PHE A 38 -20.32 -18.28 -11.46
CA PHE A 38 -19.66 -18.89 -12.62
C PHE A 38 -18.47 -19.78 -12.28
N ILE A 39 -18.02 -19.80 -11.03
CA ILE A 39 -16.87 -20.62 -10.60
C ILE A 39 -17.26 -21.43 -9.36
N PRO A 40 -17.35 -22.77 -9.44
CA PRO A 40 -17.45 -23.61 -8.26
C PRO A 40 -16.12 -23.51 -7.49
N LEU A 41 -16.06 -22.61 -6.51
CA LEU A 41 -14.90 -22.44 -5.65
C LEU A 41 -14.89 -23.60 -4.64
N GLN A 42 -13.91 -24.49 -4.73
CA GLN A 42 -13.55 -25.42 -3.66
C GLN A 42 -12.06 -25.24 -3.41
N GLY A 43 -11.68 -24.87 -2.18
CA GLY A 43 -10.29 -24.63 -1.78
C GLY A 43 -9.87 -23.16 -1.68
N LEU A 44 -8.60 -22.98 -1.33
CA LEU A 44 -8.08 -21.73 -0.77
C LEU A 44 -7.91 -20.64 -1.84
N LEU A 45 -8.65 -19.53 -1.69
CA LEU A 45 -8.49 -18.30 -2.45
C LEU A 45 -7.52 -17.38 -1.70
N ILE A 46 -6.45 -16.89 -2.34
CA ILE A 46 -5.55 -15.90 -1.73
C ILE A 46 -5.68 -14.55 -2.40
N TYR A 47 -5.83 -13.52 -1.57
CA TYR A 47 -5.67 -12.10 -1.90
C TYR A 47 -4.42 -11.61 -1.15
N ILE A 48 -3.48 -10.97 -1.86
CA ILE A 48 -2.08 -10.82 -1.40
C ILE A 48 -1.81 -9.42 -0.86
N ASP A 49 -1.38 -9.33 0.41
CA ASP A 49 -0.79 -8.13 1.02
C ASP A 49 0.55 -8.42 1.72
N TYR A 50 1.16 -7.36 2.25
CA TYR A 50 2.36 -7.49 3.10
C TYR A 50 2.09 -8.38 4.34
N GLY A 51 0.88 -8.37 4.90
CA GLY A 51 0.48 -9.20 6.04
C GLY A 51 0.49 -10.70 5.73
N CYS A 52 0.00 -11.11 4.57
CA CYS A 52 0.02 -12.49 4.08
C CYS A 52 1.47 -12.99 3.94
N ILE A 53 2.34 -12.16 3.36
CA ILE A 53 3.76 -12.48 3.20
C ILE A 53 4.44 -12.63 4.57
N ILE A 54 4.16 -11.72 5.51
CA ILE A 54 4.70 -11.80 6.87
C ILE A 54 4.24 -13.10 7.53
N THR A 55 2.96 -13.46 7.41
CA THR A 55 2.40 -14.69 7.99
C THR A 55 3.10 -15.94 7.45
N VAL A 56 3.30 -16.01 6.13
CA VAL A 56 4.04 -17.12 5.50
C VAL A 56 5.49 -17.16 5.98
N LEU A 57 6.19 -16.02 6.04
CA LEU A 57 7.57 -15.96 6.49
C LEU A 57 7.72 -16.26 8.00
N ARG A 58 6.72 -15.92 8.83
CA ARG A 58 6.69 -16.33 10.24
C ARG A 58 6.55 -17.84 10.38
N LYS A 59 5.71 -18.47 9.56
CA LYS A 59 5.46 -19.93 9.62
C LYS A 59 6.55 -20.77 8.97
N HIS A 60 7.16 -20.27 7.89
CA HIS A 60 8.03 -21.07 7.01
C HIS A 60 9.41 -20.46 6.76
N GLY A 61 9.71 -19.29 7.32
CA GLY A 61 10.99 -18.60 7.11
C GLY A 61 12.22 -19.39 7.57
N SER A 62 12.10 -20.30 8.53
CA SER A 62 13.23 -21.16 8.94
C SER A 62 13.76 -22.03 7.81
N LYS A 63 12.91 -22.44 6.86
CA LYS A 63 13.28 -23.25 5.69
C LYS A 63 14.24 -22.55 4.72
N ILE A 64 14.37 -21.23 4.85
CA ILE A 64 15.25 -20.37 4.04
C ILE A 64 16.29 -19.66 4.92
N GLY A 65 16.47 -20.12 6.16
CA GLY A 65 17.47 -19.59 7.10
C GLY A 65 17.05 -18.33 7.85
N LEU A 66 15.78 -17.91 7.78
CA LEU A 66 15.30 -16.81 8.64
C LEU A 66 15.17 -17.32 10.08
N ARG A 67 15.78 -16.57 11.00
CA ARG A 67 15.60 -16.80 12.44
C ARG A 67 14.16 -16.47 12.83
N PRO A 68 13.52 -17.21 13.75
CA PRO A 68 12.12 -16.99 14.11
C PRO A 68 11.77 -15.56 14.56
N ASN A 69 12.69 -14.91 15.26
CA ASN A 69 12.57 -13.55 15.82
C ASN A 69 13.11 -12.44 14.90
N TRP A 70 12.97 -12.63 13.58
CA TRP A 70 13.29 -11.57 12.62
C TRP A 70 12.38 -10.35 12.83
N VAL A 71 12.93 -9.14 12.68
CA VAL A 71 12.22 -7.88 12.97
C VAL A 71 11.87 -7.15 11.67
N ILE A 72 10.69 -6.55 11.62
CA ILE A 72 10.29 -5.64 10.54
C ILE A 72 10.83 -4.26 10.89
N CYS A 73 11.78 -3.75 10.09
CA CYS A 73 12.40 -2.45 10.33
C CYS A 73 11.52 -1.31 9.82
N ASP A 74 11.24 -0.33 10.68
CA ASP A 74 10.62 0.94 10.31
C ASP A 74 11.60 1.84 9.53
N ARG A 75 11.13 3.01 9.07
CA ARG A 75 11.94 3.92 8.25
C ARG A 75 13.15 4.47 9.01
N ASP A 76 13.05 4.75 10.30
CA ASP A 76 14.17 5.32 11.03
C ASP A 76 15.19 4.25 11.40
N GLN A 77 14.74 3.03 11.69
CA GLN A 77 15.61 1.88 11.86
C GLN A 77 16.40 1.60 10.56
N GLN A 78 15.76 1.75 9.39
CA GLN A 78 16.46 1.70 8.11
C GLN A 78 17.48 2.83 7.96
N LEU A 79 17.16 4.06 8.39
CA LEU A 79 18.09 5.19 8.36
C LEU A 79 19.26 5.00 9.33
N GLN A 80 19.03 4.42 10.51
CA GLN A 80 20.09 4.03 11.46
C GLN A 80 21.05 3.03 10.81
N TYR A 81 20.54 1.96 10.19
CA TYR A 81 21.39 1.04 9.44
C TYR A 81 22.14 1.71 8.29
N GLY A 82 21.48 2.59 7.52
CA GLY A 82 22.14 3.34 6.45
C GLY A 82 23.28 4.23 6.96
N LYS A 83 23.11 4.83 8.15
CA LYS A 83 24.16 5.60 8.83
C LYS A 83 25.30 4.70 9.29
N SER A 84 25.01 3.58 9.94
CA SER A 84 26.04 2.64 10.40
C SER A 84 26.84 2.07 9.24
N ALA A 85 26.21 1.78 8.10
CA ALA A 85 26.88 1.33 6.89
C ALA A 85 27.82 2.40 6.30
N LEU A 86 27.40 3.67 6.28
CA LEU A 86 28.25 4.78 5.80
C LEU A 86 29.48 5.01 6.69
N ASN A 87 29.38 4.69 7.98
CA ASN A 87 30.46 4.82 8.95
C ASN A 87 31.31 3.54 9.08
N ASP A 88 30.99 2.48 8.32
CA ASP A 88 31.79 1.27 8.32
C ASP A 88 33.16 1.58 7.71
N PRO A 89 34.29 1.30 8.40
CA PRO A 89 35.63 1.57 7.89
C PRO A 89 35.85 1.02 6.47
N GLN A 90 35.38 -0.21 6.20
CA GLN A 90 35.55 -0.86 4.90
C GLN A 90 34.79 -0.14 3.78
N PHE A 91 33.68 0.49 4.11
CA PHE A 91 32.85 1.24 3.15
C PHE A 91 33.34 2.69 3.01
N SER A 92 33.70 3.33 4.12
CA SER A 92 34.16 4.72 4.17
C SER A 92 35.48 4.93 3.41
N GLU A 93 36.35 3.92 3.35
CA GLU A 93 37.59 3.96 2.55
C GLU A 93 37.33 3.90 1.03
N GLN A 94 36.21 3.29 0.61
CA GLN A 94 35.85 3.11 -0.80
C GLN A 94 34.97 4.24 -1.34
N VAL A 95 34.28 4.98 -0.47
CA VAL A 95 33.40 6.08 -0.84
C VAL A 95 34.14 7.40 -0.72
N GLN A 96 34.59 7.93 -1.86
CA GLN A 96 35.31 9.21 -1.93
C GLN A 96 34.41 10.43 -1.65
N ASP A 97 33.08 10.26 -1.76
CA ASP A 97 32.11 11.35 -1.56
C ASP A 97 31.43 11.27 -0.19
N GLN A 98 31.96 12.03 0.76
CA GLN A 98 31.40 12.17 2.12
C GLN A 98 30.06 12.92 2.17
N SER A 99 29.55 13.45 1.03
CA SER A 99 28.27 14.15 0.97
C SER A 99 27.05 13.22 0.92
N ILE A 100 27.26 11.91 0.74
CA ILE A 100 26.18 10.92 0.65
C ILE A 100 25.44 10.81 1.99
N LYS A 101 24.13 11.09 1.95
CA LYS A 101 23.26 11.02 3.13
C LYS A 101 22.66 9.61 3.30
N PRO A 102 22.42 9.13 4.54
CA PRO A 102 21.77 7.84 4.80
C PRO A 102 20.42 7.68 4.07
N LYS A 103 19.67 8.77 3.93
CA LYS A 103 18.39 8.79 3.19
C LYS A 103 18.56 8.38 1.74
N THR A 104 19.59 8.87 1.06
CA THR A 104 19.92 8.55 -0.33
C THR A 104 20.21 7.06 -0.49
N VAL A 105 20.99 6.49 0.45
CA VAL A 105 21.31 5.06 0.47
C VAL A 105 20.05 4.21 0.62
N VAL A 106 19.19 4.53 1.59
CA VAL A 106 17.94 3.78 1.82
C VAL A 106 16.99 3.89 0.62
N GLU A 107 16.91 5.05 -0.04
CA GLU A 107 16.09 5.24 -1.24
C GLU A 107 16.61 4.45 -2.43
N ALA A 108 17.93 4.44 -2.66
CA ALA A 108 18.56 3.63 -3.70
C ALA A 108 18.29 2.13 -3.48
N ILE A 109 18.45 1.64 -2.24
CA ILE A 109 18.14 0.26 -1.87
C ILE A 109 16.65 -0.04 -2.07
N SER A 110 15.76 0.89 -1.71
CA SER A 110 14.32 0.71 -1.89
C SER A 110 13.94 0.60 -3.36
N LYS A 111 14.53 1.45 -4.22
CA LYS A 111 14.37 1.38 -5.68
C LYS A 111 14.84 0.03 -6.20
N ALA A 112 16.06 -0.37 -5.84
CA ALA A 112 16.64 -1.64 -6.25
C ALA A 112 15.74 -2.83 -5.86
N LYS A 113 15.32 -2.89 -4.59
CA LYS A 113 14.41 -3.92 -4.10
C LYS A 113 13.09 -3.97 -4.86
N SER A 114 12.49 -2.82 -5.19
CA SER A 114 11.22 -2.77 -5.93
C SER A 114 11.32 -3.28 -7.36
N GLN A 115 12.50 -3.14 -7.96
CA GLN A 115 12.83 -3.62 -9.31
C GLN A 115 13.33 -5.06 -9.30
N GLY A 116 13.50 -5.66 -8.12
CA GLY A 116 14.03 -7.01 -7.97
C GLY A 116 15.55 -7.10 -8.06
N TYR A 117 16.28 -5.99 -7.87
CA TYR A 117 17.74 -5.98 -7.81
C TYR A 117 18.26 -6.32 -6.42
N SER A 118 19.16 -7.30 -6.36
CA SER A 118 19.98 -7.64 -5.21
C SER A 118 21.14 -6.67 -4.98
N PRO A 119 21.72 -6.63 -3.77
CA PRO A 119 22.98 -5.93 -3.52
C PRO A 119 24.07 -6.30 -4.53
N GLU A 120 24.19 -7.58 -4.88
CA GLU A 120 25.20 -8.07 -5.83
C GLU A 120 24.85 -7.75 -7.29
N GLU A 121 23.58 -7.54 -7.65
CA GLU A 121 23.18 -7.03 -8.97
C GLU A 121 23.40 -5.53 -9.11
N MET A 122 23.17 -4.76 -8.04
CA MET A 122 23.56 -3.35 -7.99
C MET A 122 25.08 -3.20 -8.21
N LEU A 123 25.88 -4.13 -7.68
CA LEU A 123 27.33 -4.20 -7.89
C LEU A 123 27.72 -4.74 -9.29
N ARG A 124 26.94 -5.66 -9.88
CA ARG A 124 27.24 -6.32 -11.17
C ARG A 124 26.78 -5.62 -12.44
N GLN A 125 26.02 -4.52 -12.37
CA GLN A 125 25.84 -3.67 -13.56
C GLN A 125 27.18 -3.05 -14.06
N ALA A 126 28.31 -3.38 -13.42
CA ALA A 126 29.68 -3.15 -13.86
C ALA A 126 30.37 -4.31 -14.63
N GLU A 127 29.76 -5.49 -14.81
CA GLU A 127 30.03 -6.58 -15.80
C GLU A 127 29.63 -7.98 -15.24
N THR A 128 29.44 -8.93 -16.16
CA THR A 128 28.49 -10.07 -16.18
C THR A 128 28.36 -11.08 -15.02
N SER A 129 27.09 -11.56 -14.89
CA SER A 129 26.53 -12.86 -14.42
C SER A 129 26.95 -13.49 -13.08
N TYR A 130 25.97 -13.65 -12.16
CA TYR A 130 25.43 -14.98 -11.75
C TYR A 130 24.41 -15.01 -10.58
N GLN A 131 24.18 -13.98 -9.76
CA GLN A 131 23.32 -14.13 -8.56
C GLN A 131 22.21 -13.08 -8.48
N LYS A 132 21.28 -13.21 -9.44
CA LYS A 132 19.87 -12.75 -9.45
C LYS A 132 19.03 -13.22 -8.24
N LEU A 133 19.69 -13.61 -7.16
CA LEU A 133 19.07 -14.35 -6.07
C LEU A 133 18.71 -13.39 -4.92
N MET A 134 19.54 -12.43 -4.49
CA MET A 134 19.31 -11.74 -3.19
C MET A 134 18.03 -10.87 -3.09
N ALA A 135 17.47 -10.39 -4.20
CA ALA A 135 16.18 -9.70 -4.20
C ALA A 135 14.96 -10.62 -4.44
N ALA A 136 15.20 -11.83 -4.95
CA ALA A 136 14.27 -12.96 -5.01
C ALA A 136 14.34 -13.88 -3.76
N LEU A 137 15.38 -13.72 -2.92
CA LEU A 137 15.97 -14.85 -2.19
C LEU A 137 15.23 -15.37 -0.98
N TYR A 138 14.29 -14.62 -0.42
CA TYR A 138 13.53 -15.16 0.70
C TYR A 138 12.11 -15.60 0.31
N ARG A 139 11.49 -15.00 -0.71
CA ARG A 139 10.09 -15.31 -1.05
C ARG A 139 9.97 -16.29 -2.20
N GLU A 140 10.71 -16.06 -3.29
CA GLU A 140 10.72 -16.95 -4.44
C GLU A 140 11.48 -18.24 -4.16
N LYS A 141 12.62 -18.16 -3.44
CA LYS A 141 13.32 -19.37 -3.00
C LYS A 141 12.42 -20.24 -2.14
N LEU A 142 11.66 -19.68 -1.19
CA LEU A 142 10.76 -20.47 -0.34
C LEU A 142 9.73 -21.24 -1.18
N PHE A 143 9.02 -20.54 -2.07
CA PHE A 143 7.95 -21.17 -2.87
C PHE A 143 8.48 -22.09 -3.97
N ARG A 144 9.62 -21.77 -4.60
CA ARG A 144 10.25 -22.65 -5.60
C ARG A 144 10.93 -23.88 -5.00
N SER A 145 11.63 -23.73 -3.87
CA SER A 145 12.29 -24.86 -3.20
C SER A 145 11.34 -25.72 -2.38
N HIS A 146 10.21 -25.16 -1.96
CA HIS A 146 9.18 -25.86 -1.20
C HIS A 146 7.79 -25.62 -1.80
N PRO A 147 7.50 -26.14 -3.01
CA PRO A 147 6.23 -25.92 -3.71
C PRO A 147 5.01 -26.43 -2.93
N THR A 148 5.22 -27.38 -2.00
CA THR A 148 4.17 -27.85 -1.09
C THR A 148 3.55 -26.75 -0.21
N ILE A 149 4.28 -25.66 0.03
CA ILE A 149 3.77 -24.51 0.80
C ILE A 149 2.62 -23.83 0.05
N ILE A 150 2.62 -23.82 -1.28
CA ILE A 150 1.62 -23.15 -2.11
C ILE A 150 0.69 -24.13 -2.83
N ALA A 151 0.95 -25.44 -2.74
CA ALA A 151 0.20 -26.48 -3.43
C ALA A 151 -1.31 -26.52 -3.10
N HIS A 152 -1.68 -25.98 -1.93
CA HIS A 152 -3.06 -25.91 -1.46
C HIS A 152 -3.82 -24.68 -1.97
N ILE A 153 -3.13 -23.72 -2.59
CA ILE A 153 -3.73 -22.53 -3.21
C ILE A 153 -4.38 -22.96 -4.52
N GLN A 154 -5.70 -22.82 -4.60
CA GLN A 154 -6.45 -23.16 -5.81
C GLN A 154 -6.63 -21.96 -6.72
N HIS A 155 -6.93 -20.80 -6.13
CA HIS A 155 -7.26 -19.59 -6.84
C HIS A 155 -6.53 -18.38 -6.25
N VAL A 156 -6.09 -17.47 -7.11
CA VAL A 156 -5.49 -16.20 -6.70
C VAL A 156 -6.32 -15.06 -7.28
N LEU A 157 -6.83 -14.19 -6.40
CA LEU A 157 -7.51 -12.95 -6.79
C LEU A 157 -6.64 -11.78 -6.40
N ILE A 158 -6.45 -10.83 -7.30
CA ILE A 158 -5.67 -9.62 -7.05
C ILE A 158 -6.49 -8.40 -7.47
N ASP A 159 -6.44 -7.37 -6.66
CA ASP A 159 -7.12 -6.10 -6.86
C ASP A 159 -6.07 -4.99 -6.87
N GLU A 160 -6.41 -3.83 -7.42
CA GLU A 160 -5.50 -2.70 -7.62
C GLU A 160 -4.22 -3.10 -8.37
N PHE A 161 -4.36 -3.95 -9.39
CA PHE A 161 -3.22 -4.52 -10.11
C PHE A 161 -2.32 -3.46 -10.77
N GLN A 162 -2.87 -2.28 -11.08
CA GLN A 162 -2.14 -1.15 -11.66
C GLN A 162 -1.05 -0.59 -10.75
N ASP A 163 -1.17 -0.80 -9.44
CA ASP A 163 -0.21 -0.29 -8.47
C ASP A 163 0.87 -1.32 -8.10
N THR A 164 0.97 -2.42 -8.84
CA THR A 164 1.93 -3.48 -8.57
C THR A 164 3.31 -3.18 -9.14
N ASN A 165 4.35 -3.42 -8.36
CA ASN A 165 5.74 -3.43 -8.84
C ASN A 165 6.16 -4.82 -9.34
N THR A 166 7.35 -4.91 -9.95
CA THR A 166 7.90 -6.15 -10.52
C THR A 166 7.96 -7.29 -9.51
N VAL A 167 8.40 -7.02 -8.28
CA VAL A 167 8.50 -8.06 -7.24
C VAL A 167 7.12 -8.57 -6.82
N GLN A 168 6.14 -7.69 -6.67
CA GLN A 168 4.76 -8.09 -6.36
C GLN A 168 4.15 -8.94 -7.47
N TYR A 169 4.42 -8.57 -8.72
CA TYR A 169 4.01 -9.33 -9.91
C TYR A 169 4.61 -10.75 -9.93
N GLU A 170 5.91 -10.91 -9.63
CA GLU A 170 6.54 -12.24 -9.60
C GLU A 170 6.02 -13.10 -8.43
N ILE A 171 5.76 -12.50 -7.27
CA ILE A 171 5.13 -13.22 -6.13
C ILE A 171 3.74 -13.73 -6.52
N MET A 172 2.93 -12.90 -7.19
CA MET A 172 1.65 -13.33 -7.74
C MET A 172 1.84 -14.55 -8.64
N ARG A 173 2.77 -14.49 -9.60
CA ARG A 173 3.01 -15.60 -10.55
C ARG A 173 3.36 -16.91 -9.85
N LEU A 174 4.11 -16.84 -8.75
CA LEU A 174 4.46 -18.02 -7.97
C LEU A 174 3.26 -18.57 -7.21
N LEU A 175 2.45 -17.71 -6.59
CA LEU A 175 1.25 -18.14 -5.86
C LEU A 175 0.18 -18.69 -6.81
N ALA A 176 0.15 -18.20 -8.04
CA ALA A 176 -0.65 -18.67 -9.16
C ALA A 176 -0.23 -20.04 -9.72
N HIS A 177 0.39 -20.91 -8.91
CA HIS A 177 1.00 -22.15 -9.38
C HIS A 177 0.03 -23.10 -10.11
N ARG A 178 -1.26 -23.08 -9.75
CA ARG A 178 -2.32 -23.86 -10.43
C ARG A 178 -2.94 -23.19 -11.66
N GLY A 179 -2.49 -21.98 -11.99
CA GLY A 179 -2.92 -21.24 -13.19
C GLY A 179 -4.29 -20.54 -13.08
N ALA A 180 -5.00 -20.64 -11.96
CA ALA A 180 -6.28 -19.95 -11.78
C ALA A 180 -6.08 -18.59 -11.10
N VAL A 181 -5.87 -17.56 -11.91
CA VAL A 181 -5.67 -16.17 -11.45
C VAL A 181 -6.77 -15.28 -11.99
N THR A 182 -7.25 -14.37 -11.14
CA THR A 182 -8.08 -13.25 -11.54
C THR A 182 -7.43 -11.98 -11.03
N VAL A 183 -7.25 -11.00 -11.90
CA VAL A 183 -6.74 -9.68 -11.54
C VAL A 183 -7.78 -8.63 -11.86
N VAL A 184 -7.88 -7.61 -11.02
CA VAL A 184 -8.74 -6.45 -11.18
C VAL A 184 -7.84 -5.22 -11.05
N GLY A 185 -8.02 -4.27 -11.94
CA GLY A 185 -7.28 -3.02 -11.91
C GLY A 185 -7.82 -2.02 -12.91
N ASP A 186 -7.46 -0.77 -12.68
CA ASP A 186 -7.83 0.35 -13.53
C ASP A 186 -6.55 1.11 -13.95
N PRO A 187 -6.15 1.07 -15.24
CA PRO A 187 -4.99 1.83 -15.74
C PRO A 187 -5.05 3.32 -15.42
N ASP A 188 -6.25 3.92 -15.45
CA ASP A 188 -6.48 5.35 -15.21
C ASP A 188 -6.25 5.73 -13.73
N GLN A 189 -6.15 4.75 -12.83
CA GLN A 189 -6.00 4.94 -11.38
C GLN A 189 -4.59 4.61 -10.87
N GLY A 190 -3.62 4.36 -11.77
CA GLY A 190 -2.24 4.06 -11.41
C GLY A 190 -1.46 5.27 -10.88
N ILE A 191 -1.71 5.67 -9.62
CA ILE A 191 -1.10 6.87 -9.01
C ILE A 191 0.19 6.58 -8.23
N TYR A 192 0.55 5.31 -8.04
CA TYR A 192 1.72 4.90 -7.24
C TYR A 192 3.01 4.70 -8.04
N GLY A 193 3.16 5.35 -9.21
CA GLY A 193 4.41 5.30 -10.00
C GLY A 193 5.65 5.73 -9.22
N PHE A 194 5.51 6.69 -8.28
CA PHE A 194 6.59 7.10 -7.37
C PHE A 194 7.02 6.01 -6.37
N ARG A 195 6.24 4.94 -6.23
CA ARG A 195 6.56 3.71 -5.49
C ARG A 195 6.91 2.55 -6.42
N TYR A 196 7.30 2.85 -7.65
CA TYR A 196 7.78 1.89 -8.64
C TYR A 196 6.71 0.90 -9.13
N ALA A 197 5.43 1.27 -9.04
CA ALA A 197 4.36 0.57 -9.74
C ALA A 197 4.63 0.58 -11.25
N GLN A 198 4.36 -0.54 -11.93
CA GLN A 198 4.57 -0.68 -13.36
C GLN A 198 3.25 -0.90 -14.08
N ALA A 199 2.75 0.14 -14.77
CA ALA A 199 1.51 0.09 -15.54
C ALA A 199 1.52 -1.03 -16.60
N ILE A 200 2.70 -1.34 -17.17
CA ILE A 200 2.93 -2.44 -18.12
C ILE A 200 2.51 -3.82 -17.58
N ASN A 201 2.35 -3.98 -16.26
CA ASN A 201 1.86 -5.24 -15.71
C ASN A 201 0.44 -5.56 -16.19
N LEU A 202 -0.42 -4.55 -16.39
CA LEU A 202 -1.78 -4.76 -16.93
C LEU A 202 -1.76 -5.27 -18.36
N GLU A 203 -0.83 -4.80 -19.19
CA GLU A 203 -0.69 -5.21 -20.59
C GLU A 203 -0.34 -6.70 -20.73
N LYS A 204 0.26 -7.31 -19.70
CA LYS A 204 0.60 -8.74 -19.70
C LYS A 204 -0.62 -9.66 -19.61
N MET A 205 -1.83 -9.10 -19.52
CA MET A 205 -3.09 -9.85 -19.43
C MET A 205 -3.74 -9.99 -20.79
N THR A 206 -4.03 -11.23 -21.19
CA THR A 206 -4.43 -11.58 -22.57
C THR A 206 -5.92 -11.87 -22.72
N LYS A 207 -6.68 -11.99 -21.61
CA LYS A 207 -8.13 -12.27 -21.59
C LYS A 207 -8.80 -11.53 -20.44
N GLY A 208 -9.72 -10.63 -20.73
CA GLY A 208 -10.43 -9.84 -19.72
C GLY A 208 -11.79 -9.36 -20.19
N CYS A 209 -12.57 -8.83 -19.24
CA CYS A 209 -13.81 -8.09 -19.51
C CYS A 209 -13.68 -6.68 -18.93
N LEU A 210 -14.19 -5.69 -19.65
CA LEU A 210 -14.30 -4.33 -19.14
C LEU A 210 -15.58 -4.19 -18.33
N LEU A 211 -15.49 -3.56 -17.15
CA LEU A 211 -16.64 -3.20 -16.34
C LEU A 211 -16.91 -1.71 -16.53
N GLU A 212 -17.94 -1.40 -17.33
CA GLU A 212 -18.20 -0.03 -17.79
C GLU A 212 -19.30 0.69 -16.99
N GLU A 213 -20.13 -0.04 -16.24
CA GLU A 213 -21.19 0.57 -15.43
C GLU A 213 -20.66 1.06 -14.07
N ASN A 214 -20.77 2.37 -13.86
CA ASN A 214 -20.44 3.05 -12.61
C ASN A 214 -21.65 3.11 -11.68
N TYR A 215 -21.56 2.42 -10.55
CA TYR A 215 -22.61 2.40 -9.53
C TYR A 215 -22.39 3.39 -8.38
N ARG A 216 -21.34 4.23 -8.43
CA ARG A 216 -20.92 5.11 -7.32
C ARG A 216 -21.35 6.56 -7.53
N SER A 217 -21.13 7.08 -8.73
CA SER A 217 -21.17 8.49 -9.05
C SER A 217 -22.37 8.81 -9.95
N SER A 218 -22.90 10.02 -9.77
CA SER A 218 -23.91 10.59 -10.66
C SER A 218 -23.33 10.84 -12.06
N SER A 219 -24.23 10.98 -13.04
CA SER A 219 -23.84 11.30 -14.43
C SER A 219 -23.00 12.59 -14.54
N SER A 220 -23.31 13.61 -13.73
CA SER A 220 -22.57 14.89 -13.74
C SER A 220 -21.12 14.75 -13.25
N ILE A 221 -20.89 13.95 -12.21
CA ILE A 221 -19.54 13.68 -11.70
C ILE A 221 -18.77 12.82 -12.71
N LEU A 222 -19.39 11.75 -13.21
CA LEU A 222 -18.76 10.84 -14.16
C LEU A 222 -18.33 11.57 -15.43
N LYS A 223 -19.19 12.44 -15.97
CA LYS A 223 -18.87 13.26 -17.14
C LYS A 223 -17.68 14.18 -16.91
N ALA A 224 -17.61 14.85 -15.75
CA ALA A 224 -16.49 15.71 -15.41
C ALA A 224 -15.18 14.92 -15.28
N SER A 225 -15.21 13.76 -14.61
CA SER A 225 -14.04 12.89 -14.49
C SER A 225 -13.57 12.35 -15.84
N LEU A 226 -14.48 11.91 -16.70
CA LEU A 226 -14.14 11.43 -18.05
C LEU A 226 -13.51 12.53 -18.91
N ALA A 227 -14.03 13.76 -18.85
CA ALA A 227 -13.46 14.88 -19.60
C ALA A 227 -12.03 15.25 -19.18
N VAL A 228 -11.64 14.93 -17.93
CA VAL A 228 -10.25 15.11 -17.46
C VAL A 228 -9.37 13.96 -17.94
N VAL A 229 -9.79 12.71 -17.74
CA VAL A 229 -8.96 11.53 -18.05
C VAL A 229 -8.77 11.32 -19.56
N GLN A 230 -9.73 11.75 -20.38
CA GLN A 230 -9.65 11.67 -21.86
C GLN A 230 -8.57 12.57 -22.47
N GLN A 231 -7.92 13.43 -21.68
CA GLN A 231 -6.79 14.23 -22.14
C GLN A 231 -5.48 13.42 -22.23
N ASP A 232 -5.44 12.23 -21.63
CA ASP A 232 -4.30 11.33 -21.73
C ASP A 232 -4.34 10.53 -23.04
N ASN A 233 -3.36 10.77 -23.91
CA ASN A 233 -3.26 10.14 -25.23
C ASN A 233 -2.73 8.70 -25.17
N GLU A 234 -2.10 8.28 -24.08
CA GLU A 234 -1.60 6.91 -23.89
C GLU A 234 -2.64 5.99 -23.24
N ARG A 235 -3.83 6.52 -22.96
CA ARG A 235 -4.92 5.83 -22.30
C ARG A 235 -5.50 4.71 -23.15
N ILE A 236 -5.81 3.59 -22.49
CA ILE A 236 -6.60 2.51 -23.07
C ILE A 236 -8.04 3.00 -23.26
N ASP A 237 -8.53 2.96 -24.50
CA ASP A 237 -9.89 3.37 -24.80
C ASP A 237 -10.90 2.46 -24.07
N LYS A 238 -11.68 3.08 -23.19
CA LYS A 238 -12.75 2.46 -22.42
C LYS A 238 -13.75 3.54 -22.03
N ASN A 239 -15.02 3.17 -22.07
CA ASN A 239 -16.12 4.07 -21.73
C ASN A 239 -16.71 3.69 -20.38
N LEU A 240 -17.17 4.70 -19.64
CA LEU A 240 -17.91 4.49 -18.40
C LEU A 240 -19.28 5.14 -18.53
N TYR A 241 -20.33 4.46 -18.07
CA TYR A 241 -21.68 5.00 -18.01
C TYR A 241 -22.28 4.77 -16.61
N THR A 242 -23.40 5.44 -16.30
CA THR A 242 -24.08 5.31 -15.02
C THR A 242 -25.59 5.43 -15.21
N SER A 243 -26.34 4.62 -14.49
CA SER A 243 -27.80 4.69 -14.39
C SER A 243 -28.28 5.69 -13.33
N HIS A 244 -27.36 6.28 -12.55
CA HIS A 244 -27.69 7.31 -11.57
C HIS A 244 -28.12 8.62 -12.25
N PRO A 245 -29.10 9.33 -11.67
CA PRO A 245 -29.62 10.55 -12.27
C PRO A 245 -28.57 11.65 -12.37
N ARG A 246 -28.84 12.61 -13.25
CA ARG A 246 -28.07 13.84 -13.33
C ARG A 246 -28.37 14.70 -12.10
N VAL A 247 -27.32 15.10 -11.40
CA VAL A 247 -27.37 16.01 -10.24
C VAL A 247 -26.62 17.30 -10.57
N SER A 248 -26.50 18.21 -9.60
CA SER A 248 -25.68 19.42 -9.71
C SER A 248 -24.27 19.10 -10.21
N SER A 249 -23.78 19.90 -11.16
CA SER A 249 -22.40 19.76 -11.66
C SER A 249 -21.39 20.09 -10.57
N PRO A 250 -20.18 19.47 -10.61
CA PRO A 250 -19.07 19.90 -9.76
C PRO A 250 -18.82 21.41 -9.89
N MET A 251 -18.66 22.10 -8.76
CA MET A 251 -18.41 23.54 -8.72
C MET A 251 -16.92 23.80 -8.53
N VAL A 252 -16.38 24.76 -9.28
CA VAL A 252 -15.04 25.32 -9.06
C VAL A 252 -15.21 26.73 -8.51
N ARG A 253 -14.53 27.02 -7.40
CA ARG A 253 -14.56 28.35 -6.78
C ARG A 253 -13.13 28.80 -6.46
N PRO A 254 -12.64 29.90 -7.07
CA PRO A 254 -11.36 30.47 -6.70
C PRO A 254 -11.48 31.27 -5.39
N PHE A 255 -10.39 31.29 -4.63
CA PHE A 255 -10.24 32.09 -3.41
C PHE A 255 -8.95 32.89 -3.48
N SER A 256 -8.96 34.08 -2.88
CA SER A 256 -7.78 34.97 -2.88
C SER A 256 -6.69 34.50 -1.91
N ASN A 257 -7.06 33.74 -0.88
CA ASN A 257 -6.11 33.17 0.08
C ASN A 257 -6.65 31.83 0.66
N PRO A 258 -5.76 30.97 1.20
CA PRO A 258 -6.15 29.66 1.69
C PRO A 258 -6.93 29.68 3.02
N ILE A 259 -6.95 30.82 3.74
CA ILE A 259 -7.73 30.97 4.98
C ILE A 259 -9.21 31.12 4.61
N GLU A 260 -9.52 31.95 3.61
CA GLU A 260 -10.86 32.12 3.07
C GLU A 260 -11.41 30.83 2.46
N GLU A 261 -10.58 30.09 1.70
CA GLU A 261 -10.97 28.78 1.17
C GLU A 261 -11.37 27.81 2.29
N ALA A 262 -10.54 27.70 3.34
CA ALA A 262 -10.80 26.81 4.47
C ALA A 262 -12.06 27.22 5.25
N ALA A 263 -12.26 28.53 5.47
CA ALA A 263 -13.44 29.06 6.14
C ALA A 263 -14.71 28.80 5.32
N PHE A 264 -14.65 28.99 4.00
CA PHE A 264 -15.75 28.69 3.09
C PHE A 264 -16.12 27.21 3.13
N ILE A 265 -15.14 26.31 3.05
CA ILE A 265 -15.39 24.85 3.10
C ILE A 265 -16.09 24.47 4.41
N ALA A 266 -15.62 24.98 5.55
CA ALA A 266 -16.26 24.72 6.84
C ALA A 266 -17.69 25.26 6.91
N GLN A 267 -17.94 26.47 6.40
CA GLN A 267 -19.28 27.05 6.33
C GLN A 267 -20.21 26.24 5.41
N GLU A 268 -19.71 25.76 4.28
CA GLU A 268 -20.49 25.01 3.31
C GLU A 268 -20.90 23.63 3.83
N ILE A 269 -20.00 22.94 4.55
CA ILE A 269 -20.33 21.68 5.24
C ILE A 269 -21.48 21.92 6.24
N HIS A 270 -21.37 22.95 7.09
CA HIS A 270 -22.43 23.31 8.03
C HIS A 270 -23.74 23.63 7.33
N ARG A 271 -23.68 24.45 6.27
CA ARG A 271 -24.85 24.84 5.49
C ARG A 271 -25.56 23.60 4.93
N LEU A 272 -24.81 22.63 4.40
CA LEU A 272 -25.37 21.40 3.82
C LEU A 272 -25.96 20.46 4.88
N VAL A 273 -25.29 20.27 6.01
CA VAL A 273 -25.83 19.47 7.14
C VAL A 273 -27.14 20.10 7.65
N ALA A 274 -27.17 21.41 7.85
CA ALA A 274 -28.36 22.12 8.30
C ALA A 274 -29.49 22.10 7.25
N HIS A 275 -29.18 22.37 5.98
CA HIS A 275 -30.18 22.47 4.92
C HIS A 275 -30.83 21.13 4.58
N THR A 276 -30.09 20.03 4.75
CA THR A 276 -30.64 18.68 4.53
C THR A 276 -31.43 18.14 5.73
N GLY A 277 -31.56 18.91 6.81
CA GLY A 277 -32.31 18.49 8.00
C GLY A 277 -31.72 17.25 8.68
N GLY A 278 -30.41 17.04 8.56
CA GLY A 278 -29.71 15.86 9.11
C GLY A 278 -29.76 14.61 8.23
N GLN A 279 -30.21 14.68 6.97
CA GLN A 279 -30.03 13.57 6.01
C GLN A 279 -28.56 13.35 5.67
N LEU A 280 -27.74 14.42 5.68
CA LEU A 280 -26.29 14.34 5.65
C LEU A 280 -25.73 14.64 7.03
N ASP A 281 -24.76 13.85 7.47
CA ASP A 281 -23.96 14.11 8.66
C ASP A 281 -22.51 14.44 8.31
N TYR A 282 -21.67 14.74 9.31
CA TYR A 282 -20.26 15.10 9.05
C TYR A 282 -19.41 13.97 8.45
N ASN A 283 -19.84 12.71 8.54
CA ASN A 283 -19.16 11.55 7.94
C ASN A 283 -19.39 11.45 6.43
N ASP A 284 -20.40 12.13 5.89
CA ASP A 284 -20.69 12.17 4.46
C ASP A 284 -19.75 13.11 3.68
N PHE A 285 -18.89 13.85 4.38
CA PHE A 285 -17.97 14.81 3.79
C PHE A 285 -16.52 14.31 3.81
N CYS A 286 -15.83 14.46 2.68
CA CYS A 286 -14.42 14.17 2.54
C CYS A 286 -13.70 15.36 1.90
N ILE A 287 -12.59 15.79 2.51
CA ILE A 287 -11.73 16.85 1.98
C ILE A 287 -10.45 16.19 1.47
N LEU A 288 -10.28 16.19 0.15
CA LEU A 288 -9.09 15.67 -0.52
C LEU A 288 -8.10 16.81 -0.80
N MET A 289 -6.86 16.60 -0.40
CA MET A 289 -5.77 17.56 -0.59
C MET A 289 -4.61 16.91 -1.31
N ARG A 290 -3.85 17.69 -2.06
CA ARG A 290 -2.64 17.19 -2.73
C ARG A 290 -1.51 16.89 -1.75
N TYR A 291 -1.35 17.70 -0.70
CA TYR A 291 -0.26 17.58 0.28
C TYR A 291 -0.77 17.76 1.70
N ASN A 292 -0.23 16.99 2.64
CA ASN A 292 -0.60 17.08 4.06
C ASN A 292 -0.28 18.46 4.66
N ALA A 293 0.70 19.19 4.12
CA ALA A 293 1.04 20.54 4.61
C ALA A 293 -0.10 21.56 4.45
N LEU A 294 -1.07 21.29 3.56
CA LEU A 294 -2.24 22.15 3.33
C LEU A 294 -3.33 21.99 4.42
N SER A 295 -3.24 20.95 5.25
CA SER A 295 -4.25 20.62 6.27
C SER A 295 -4.42 21.71 7.35
N ARG A 296 -3.35 22.43 7.70
CA ARG A 296 -3.33 23.33 8.86
C ARG A 296 -4.45 24.37 8.84
N ASN A 297 -4.68 25.00 7.69
CA ASN A 297 -5.73 26.03 7.56
C ASN A 297 -7.13 25.41 7.67
N LEU A 298 -7.33 24.23 7.06
CA LEU A 298 -8.56 23.46 7.14
C LEU A 298 -8.86 22.99 8.56
N GLU A 299 -7.88 22.40 9.25
CA GLU A 299 -8.02 21.98 10.65
C GLU A 299 -8.43 23.14 11.55
N THR A 300 -7.79 24.31 11.36
CA THR A 300 -8.10 25.51 12.15
C THR A 300 -9.53 25.99 11.88
N ALA A 301 -9.95 26.06 10.61
CA ALA A 301 -11.29 26.49 10.23
C ALA A 301 -12.37 25.50 10.73
N LEU A 302 -12.17 24.20 10.52
CA LEU A 302 -13.10 23.15 10.94
C LEU A 302 -13.21 23.09 12.47
N LYS A 303 -12.09 23.23 13.20
CA LYS A 303 -12.08 23.30 14.67
C LYS A 303 -12.83 24.54 15.17
N THR A 304 -12.60 25.70 14.56
CA THR A 304 -13.30 26.95 14.90
C THR A 304 -14.80 26.82 14.67
N ALA A 305 -15.18 26.14 13.58
CA ALA A 305 -16.55 25.81 13.26
C ALA A 305 -17.13 24.66 14.10
N ARG A 306 -16.36 24.05 15.02
CA ARG A 306 -16.75 22.87 15.83
C ARG A 306 -17.21 21.66 15.00
N ILE A 307 -16.63 21.48 13.82
CA ILE A 307 -16.85 20.30 12.97
C ILE A 307 -15.90 19.19 13.44
N PRO A 308 -16.39 17.97 13.75
CA PRO A 308 -15.53 16.84 14.07
C PRO A 308 -14.73 16.41 12.84
N VAL A 309 -13.41 16.29 12.98
CA VAL A 309 -12.50 15.95 11.88
C VAL A 309 -11.71 14.70 12.23
N ARG A 310 -11.59 13.80 11.25
CA ARG A 310 -10.64 12.69 11.28
C ARG A 310 -9.65 12.85 10.14
N MET A 311 -8.41 13.21 10.46
CA MET A 311 -7.35 13.27 9.45
C MET A 311 -6.77 11.87 9.21
N ILE A 312 -6.86 11.39 7.97
CA ILE A 312 -6.25 10.13 7.54
C ILE A 312 -4.80 10.43 7.15
N GLY A 313 -3.84 9.76 7.80
CA GLY A 313 -2.42 9.99 7.55
C GLY A 313 -1.76 11.11 8.37
N ALA A 314 -2.44 11.60 9.42
CA ALA A 314 -1.82 12.40 10.49
C ALA A 314 -0.68 11.62 11.20
N GLN A 315 -0.01 12.26 12.18
CA GLN A 315 1.02 11.61 13.00
C GLN A 315 0.53 10.23 13.43
N LYS A 316 1.11 9.18 12.84
CA LYS A 316 0.58 7.84 13.02
C LYS A 316 0.79 7.48 14.48
N PHE A 317 -0.14 6.75 15.07
CA PHE A 317 -0.04 6.30 16.46
C PHE A 317 1.34 5.64 16.74
N PHE A 318 1.82 4.82 15.80
CA PHE A 318 3.13 4.15 15.87
C PHE A 318 4.35 5.04 15.60
N GLU A 319 4.16 6.29 15.19
CA GLU A 319 5.25 7.26 14.98
C GLU A 319 5.54 8.09 16.24
N ARG A 320 4.66 8.03 17.25
CA ARG A 320 4.83 8.75 18.52
C ARG A 320 6.04 8.22 19.28
N VAL A 321 6.80 9.14 19.90
CA VAL A 321 8.08 8.83 20.54
C VAL A 321 7.89 7.78 21.64
N GLU A 322 6.89 7.97 22.50
CA GLU A 322 6.56 7.07 23.59
C GLU A 322 6.15 5.67 23.12
N VAL A 323 5.38 5.59 22.03
CA VAL A 323 4.96 4.29 21.45
C VAL A 323 6.18 3.56 20.89
N ARG A 324 7.07 4.29 20.22
CA ARG A 324 8.28 3.73 19.62
C ARG A 324 9.32 3.29 20.64
N ASP A 325 9.43 4.00 21.74
CA ASP A 325 10.32 3.62 22.84
C ASP A 325 9.86 2.29 23.45
N ILE A 326 8.56 2.16 23.74
CA ILE A 326 7.98 0.90 24.23
C ILE A 326 8.18 -0.23 23.20
N LEU A 327 7.93 0.03 21.92
CA LEU A 327 8.14 -0.96 20.87
C LEU A 327 9.60 -1.42 20.78
N ALA A 328 10.56 -0.52 20.93
CA ALA A 328 11.98 -0.87 20.92
C ALA A 328 12.36 -1.75 22.13
N TYR A 329 11.80 -1.51 23.33
CA TYR A 329 11.95 -2.43 24.46
C TYR A 329 11.38 -3.82 24.17
N LEU A 330 10.17 -3.89 23.60
CA LEU A 330 9.55 -5.17 23.23
C LEU A 330 10.36 -5.91 22.17
N GLN A 331 10.91 -5.19 21.18
CA GLN A 331 11.80 -5.73 20.17
C GLN A 331 13.08 -6.30 20.77
N LEU A 332 13.66 -5.67 21.81
CA LEU A 332 14.84 -6.21 22.50
C LEU A 332 14.51 -7.39 23.40
N ALA A 333 13.33 -7.41 24.02
CA ALA A 333 12.88 -8.55 24.81
C ALA A 333 12.71 -9.81 23.94
N ASP A 334 12.20 -9.65 22.71
CA ASP A 334 12.06 -10.73 21.72
C ASP A 334 13.37 -11.04 20.97
N ASN A 335 14.16 -10.01 20.67
CA ASN A 335 15.43 -10.11 19.95
C ASN A 335 16.51 -9.22 20.59
N PRO A 336 17.25 -9.75 21.58
CA PRO A 336 18.27 -9.00 22.31
C PRO A 336 19.42 -8.46 21.44
N THR A 337 19.61 -9.02 20.24
CA THR A 337 20.67 -8.63 19.31
C THR A 337 20.28 -7.52 18.34
N PHE A 338 19.07 -6.95 18.47
CA PHE A 338 18.56 -5.96 17.53
C PHE A 338 19.10 -4.54 17.83
N SER A 339 20.27 -4.23 17.26
CA SER A 339 21.01 -2.98 17.50
C SER A 339 20.20 -1.68 17.33
N PRO A 340 19.34 -1.50 16.30
CA PRO A 340 18.55 -0.27 16.14
C PRO A 340 17.65 0.03 17.34
N ALA A 341 17.02 -1.01 17.91
CA ALA A 341 16.20 -0.84 19.11
C ALA A 341 17.08 -0.53 20.33
N PHE A 342 18.23 -1.19 20.46
CA PHE A 342 19.19 -0.94 21.55
C PHE A 342 19.68 0.51 21.55
N GLU A 343 20.18 1.00 20.41
CA GLU A 343 20.65 2.39 20.27
C GLU A 343 19.57 3.41 20.63
N ARG A 344 18.30 3.11 20.31
CA ARG A 344 17.17 3.98 20.66
C ARG A 344 16.93 4.06 22.18
N VAL A 345 16.96 2.93 22.88
CA VAL A 345 16.49 2.85 24.27
C VAL A 345 17.57 2.74 25.33
N ILE A 346 18.84 2.57 24.94
CA ILE A 346 19.98 2.43 25.86
C ILE A 346 19.99 3.55 26.92
N ASN A 347 19.71 4.78 26.51
CA ASN A 347 19.67 5.95 27.38
C ASN A 347 18.27 6.58 27.53
N THR A 348 17.20 5.82 27.24
CA THR A 348 15.80 6.26 27.35
C THR A 348 15.00 5.24 28.17
N PRO A 349 14.71 5.48 29.47
CA PRO A 349 15.01 6.67 30.26
C PRO A 349 16.52 6.83 30.53
N ARG A 350 16.95 8.03 30.94
CA ARG A 350 18.36 8.36 31.15
C ARG A 350 19.04 7.38 32.12
N ARG A 351 20.12 6.76 31.66
CA ARG A 351 20.96 5.82 32.43
C ARG A 351 22.40 6.31 32.64
N LYS A 352 22.72 7.53 32.19
CA LYS A 352 24.09 8.08 32.20
C LYS A 352 25.07 7.22 31.41
N LEU A 353 24.58 6.61 30.32
CA LEU A 353 25.39 5.91 29.34
C LEU A 353 25.55 6.84 28.13
N GLY A 354 26.78 7.20 27.81
CA GLY A 354 27.14 8.20 26.81
C GLY A 354 28.51 8.78 27.08
#